data_AF-A0A4P5T0W0-F1
#
_entry.id   AF-A0A4P5T0W0-F1
#
_cell.length_a   1.000
_cell.length_b   1.000
_cell.length_c   1.000
_cell.angle_alpha   90.00
_cell.angle_beta   90.00
_cell.angle_gamma   90.00
#
_symmetry.space_group_name_H-M   'P 1'
#
loop_
_entity.id
_entity.type
_entity.pdbx_description
1 polymer ?
#
loop_
_entity_poly.entity_id
_entity_poly.type
_entity_poly.pdbx_seq_one_letter_code
_entity_poly.pdbx_strand_id
1 'polypeptide(L)'
;MKKIQQIKEYLYPVRSKEHSVFLNIPFGVYPEKEQILYKTPDGIFIRFDGTGFIFKLVDLNDSLATFKRIDRTVNINYNLGAFNFISGKDIYNYGGYGFWKSNGLIRKYEERTREWSIIKTNLEIPQQIFTIITSWFDPEKKHLYVPYQSEVNAGLKENIYQNGKITPLAYAFNLNTRDWEILGESSKQSIDILKDATLFLSTKKGLMVLAFEQLFLFDYVNNKILKLNDNLIGQLYMRITDANSVYHLNKNIYAINRQTGMVDSLHLDLNSFQFTGEPIYIPIKDHTWLWILGGIIGVISIVAGVKFWIDKKIKSIKLVQPSGKNLKFEFSDIEKSLIQMLLEKSISNQTATINEINYVLGVKDKNIGLQKKVRSEVFNAVNEKFKLISDWDEPLVQSIRSESDKRYFEYMIRKDMIKEAEKVLQS
;
A
#
# COMPACT_ATOMS: atom_id res chain seq x y z
N MET A 1 -14.79 -44.77 8.57
CA MET A 1 -13.43 -44.37 9.02
C MET A 1 -12.30 -44.95 8.18
N LYS A 2 -12.17 -46.27 7.97
CA LYS A 2 -11.09 -46.88 7.15
C LYS A 2 -10.91 -46.24 5.77
N LYS A 3 -12.00 -46.05 5.01
CA LYS A 3 -11.97 -45.35 3.72
C LYS A 3 -11.37 -43.95 3.82
N ILE A 4 -11.75 -43.17 4.84
CA ILE A 4 -11.22 -41.83 5.09
C ILE A 4 -9.74 -41.87 5.48
N GLN A 5 -9.31 -42.88 6.25
CA GLN A 5 -7.91 -43.02 6.66
C GLN A 5 -6.97 -43.23 5.46
N GLN A 6 -7.45 -43.92 4.42
CA GLN A 6 -6.70 -44.20 3.19
C GLN A 6 -6.56 -43.00 2.25
N ILE A 7 -7.35 -41.93 2.46
CA ILE A 7 -7.26 -40.71 1.64
C ILE A 7 -5.94 -39.99 1.95
N LYS A 8 -5.12 -39.83 0.91
CA LYS A 8 -3.85 -39.09 0.95
C LYS A 8 -3.99 -37.63 0.55
N GLU A 9 -5.00 -37.33 -0.27
CA GLU A 9 -5.32 -35.97 -0.71
C GLU A 9 -5.92 -35.13 0.42
N TYR A 10 -5.95 -33.81 0.24
CA TYR A 10 -6.65 -32.93 1.16
C TYR A 10 -8.15 -33.22 1.14
N LEU A 11 -8.71 -33.58 2.30
CA LEU A 11 -10.13 -33.79 2.49
C LEU A 11 -10.72 -32.59 3.23
N TYR A 12 -11.63 -31.88 2.57
CA TYR A 12 -12.38 -30.81 3.22
C TYR A 12 -13.17 -31.36 4.42
N PRO A 13 -13.34 -30.58 5.51
CA PRO A 13 -14.02 -31.06 6.70
C PRO A 13 -15.44 -31.57 6.40
N VAL A 14 -15.73 -32.79 6.83
CA VAL A 14 -16.99 -33.48 6.54
C VAL A 14 -17.97 -33.18 7.66
N ARG A 15 -19.06 -32.48 7.35
CA ARG A 15 -20.09 -32.09 8.32
C ARG A 15 -21.21 -33.12 8.34
N SER A 16 -21.65 -33.50 9.54
CA SER A 16 -22.92 -34.17 9.76
C SER A 16 -23.99 -33.15 10.11
N LYS A 17 -25.00 -33.03 9.26
CA LYS A 17 -26.20 -32.24 9.53
C LYS A 17 -26.99 -32.95 10.62
N GLU A 18 -27.23 -32.24 11.72
CA GLU A 18 -27.98 -32.63 12.92
C GLU A 18 -27.78 -34.08 13.41
N HIS A 19 -27.45 -34.21 14.69
CA HIS A 19 -27.16 -35.43 15.39
C HIS A 19 -25.87 -36.21 15.06
N SER A 20 -25.56 -37.11 16.00
CA SER A 20 -24.30 -37.82 16.10
C SER A 20 -24.12 -38.95 15.06
N VAL A 21 -23.59 -38.61 13.88
CA VAL A 21 -23.22 -39.59 12.83
C VAL A 21 -21.91 -40.33 13.15
N PHE A 22 -20.88 -39.60 13.60
CA PHE A 22 -19.54 -40.17 13.73
C PHE A 22 -19.24 -40.67 15.14
N LEU A 23 -19.69 -39.95 16.16
CA LEU A 23 -19.47 -40.27 17.56
C LEU A 23 -20.78 -40.10 18.34
N ASN A 24 -21.37 -41.20 18.82
CA ASN A 24 -22.58 -41.13 19.64
C ASN A 24 -22.26 -40.78 21.10
N ILE A 25 -22.70 -39.61 21.57
CA ILE A 25 -22.61 -39.20 22.98
C ILE A 25 -24.04 -39.06 23.52
N PRO A 26 -24.59 -40.08 24.22
CA PRO A 26 -26.03 -40.23 24.44
C PRO A 26 -26.58 -39.39 25.61
N PHE A 27 -25.94 -38.27 25.96
CA PHE A 27 -26.34 -37.45 27.11
C PHE A 27 -26.17 -35.95 26.83
N GLY A 28 -26.94 -35.13 27.54
CA GLY A 28 -26.93 -33.68 27.38
C GLY A 28 -27.38 -33.23 26.00
N VAL A 29 -26.87 -32.08 25.55
CA VAL A 29 -27.19 -31.48 24.24
C VAL A 29 -26.32 -32.01 23.09
N TYR A 30 -25.42 -32.94 23.38
CA TYR A 30 -24.45 -33.47 22.41
C TYR A 30 -25.05 -34.37 21.32
N PRO A 31 -26.14 -35.14 21.56
CA PRO A 31 -26.81 -35.91 20.52
C PRO A 31 -27.36 -35.08 19.38
N GLU A 32 -27.57 -33.78 19.56
CA GLU A 32 -28.18 -32.87 18.56
C GLU A 32 -27.15 -32.00 17.83
N LYS A 33 -25.93 -31.87 18.39
CA LYS A 33 -24.88 -31.05 17.79
C LYS A 33 -24.35 -31.64 16.50
N GLU A 34 -24.20 -30.79 15.49
CA GLU A 34 -23.49 -31.14 14.27
C GLU A 34 -22.05 -31.58 14.59
N GLN A 35 -21.55 -32.57 13.86
CA GLN A 35 -20.20 -33.06 14.02
C GLN A 35 -19.39 -32.76 12.76
N ILE A 36 -18.16 -32.33 12.95
CA ILE A 36 -17.23 -32.03 11.86
C ILE A 36 -16.07 -33.00 11.96
N LEU A 37 -15.90 -33.83 10.94
CA LEU A 37 -14.78 -34.73 10.80
C LEU A 37 -13.64 -34.03 10.06
N TYR A 38 -12.45 -34.12 10.63
CA TYR A 38 -11.19 -33.65 10.03
C TYR A 38 -10.30 -34.84 9.70
N LYS A 39 -9.66 -34.80 8.53
CA LYS A 39 -8.54 -35.68 8.19
C LYS A 39 -7.30 -34.82 8.00
N THR A 40 -6.30 -35.04 8.85
CA THR A 40 -4.98 -34.42 8.75
C THR A 40 -3.91 -35.51 8.51
N PRO A 41 -2.66 -35.14 8.26
CA PRO A 41 -1.54 -36.08 8.31
C PRO A 41 -1.41 -36.80 9.66
N ASP A 42 -1.74 -36.11 10.77
CA ASP A 42 -1.54 -36.60 12.15
C ASP A 42 -2.70 -37.47 12.67
N GLY A 43 -3.77 -37.61 11.89
CA GLY A 43 -4.88 -38.50 12.19
C GLY A 43 -6.25 -37.99 11.77
N ILE A 44 -7.29 -38.65 12.31
CA ILE A 44 -8.69 -38.29 12.13
C ILE A 44 -9.21 -37.68 13.44
N PHE A 45 -9.94 -36.58 13.32
CA PHE A 45 -10.49 -35.85 14.44
C PHE A 45 -11.97 -35.59 14.23
N ILE A 46 -12.70 -35.44 15.32
CA ILE A 46 -14.11 -35.02 15.31
C ILE A 46 -14.25 -33.82 16.25
N ARG A 47 -14.90 -32.76 15.78
CA ARG A 47 -15.35 -31.62 16.60
C ARG A 47 -16.86 -31.56 16.63
N PHE A 48 -17.42 -31.06 17.72
CA PHE A 48 -18.85 -30.75 17.83
C PHE A 48 -19.10 -29.25 17.66
N ASP A 49 -20.12 -28.90 16.87
CA ASP A 49 -20.42 -27.51 16.60
C ASP A 49 -20.90 -26.73 17.83
N GLY A 50 -20.54 -25.45 17.88
CA GLY A 50 -20.72 -24.61 19.06
C GLY A 50 -19.91 -25.08 20.28
N THR A 51 -18.89 -25.91 20.12
CA THR A 51 -17.99 -26.28 21.23
C THR A 51 -16.53 -26.09 20.83
N GLY A 52 -15.63 -26.17 21.81
CA GLY A 52 -14.20 -26.39 21.59
C GLY A 52 -13.79 -27.86 21.60
N PHE A 53 -14.74 -28.80 21.65
CA PHE A 53 -14.43 -30.21 21.86
C PHE A 53 -13.75 -30.81 20.64
N ILE A 54 -12.64 -31.50 20.87
CA ILE A 54 -11.91 -32.24 19.83
C ILE A 54 -11.66 -33.64 20.32
N PHE A 55 -12.06 -34.61 19.52
CA PHE A 55 -11.82 -36.02 19.72
C PHE A 55 -10.85 -36.53 18.66
N LYS A 56 -9.77 -37.20 19.07
CA LYS A 56 -8.81 -37.85 18.17
C LYS A 56 -9.11 -39.34 18.10
N LEU A 57 -9.11 -39.90 16.89
CA LEU A 57 -9.14 -41.35 16.69
C LEU A 57 -7.84 -41.95 17.23
N VAL A 58 -7.94 -42.84 18.22
CA VAL A 58 -6.77 -43.48 18.88
C VAL A 58 -6.67 -44.97 18.58
N ASP A 59 -7.77 -45.62 18.23
CA ASP A 59 -7.79 -47.01 17.79
C ASP A 59 -8.87 -47.22 16.72
N LEU A 60 -8.58 -48.10 15.76
CA LEU A 60 -9.49 -48.47 14.68
C LEU A 60 -9.27 -49.91 14.29
N ASN A 61 -10.26 -50.76 14.58
CA ASN A 61 -10.31 -52.14 14.11
C ASN A 61 -11.49 -52.36 13.15
N ASP A 62 -11.82 -53.61 12.87
CA ASP A 62 -12.84 -53.99 11.89
C ASP A 62 -14.27 -53.57 12.29
N SER A 63 -14.55 -53.44 13.58
CA SER A 63 -15.91 -53.20 14.10
C SER A 63 -16.02 -51.96 14.98
N LEU A 64 -14.90 -51.42 15.48
CA LEU A 64 -14.89 -50.34 16.45
C LEU A 64 -13.88 -49.25 16.07
N ALA A 65 -14.32 -47.99 16.19
CA ALA A 65 -13.47 -46.81 16.15
C ALA A 65 -13.50 -46.14 17.53
N THR A 66 -12.36 -46.03 18.18
CA THR A 66 -12.25 -45.45 19.51
C THR A 66 -11.67 -44.05 19.44
N PHE A 67 -12.40 -43.10 20.03
CA PHE A 67 -12.04 -41.69 20.05
C PHE A 67 -11.73 -41.24 21.48
N LYS A 68 -10.67 -40.44 21.64
CA LYS A 68 -10.30 -39.82 22.90
C LYS A 68 -10.45 -38.31 22.79
N ARG A 69 -11.10 -37.68 23.77
CA ARG A 69 -11.17 -36.22 23.87
C ARG A 69 -9.79 -35.65 24.22
N ILE A 70 -9.30 -34.71 23.42
CA ILE A 70 -7.94 -34.15 23.54
C ILE A 70 -7.91 -32.67 23.91
N ASP A 71 -9.01 -31.94 23.80
CA ASP A 71 -9.08 -30.55 24.29
C ASP A 71 -9.32 -30.50 25.82
N ARG A 72 -9.26 -29.29 26.38
CA ARG A 72 -9.61 -28.96 27.79
C ARG A 72 -10.76 -27.96 27.89
N THR A 73 -11.43 -27.65 26.78
CA THR A 73 -12.44 -26.60 26.73
C THR A 73 -13.64 -26.94 27.62
N VAL A 74 -14.06 -26.02 28.48
CA VAL A 74 -15.26 -26.20 29.32
C VAL A 74 -16.47 -25.49 28.72
N ASN A 75 -16.24 -24.29 28.17
CA ASN A 75 -17.33 -23.45 27.65
C ASN A 75 -17.83 -23.92 26.29
N ILE A 76 -19.14 -23.82 26.09
CA ILE A 76 -19.83 -24.15 24.84
C ILE A 76 -20.71 -22.98 24.40
N ASN A 77 -21.30 -23.10 23.21
CA ASN A 77 -22.22 -22.17 22.57
C ASN A 77 -21.65 -20.77 22.29
N TYR A 78 -20.34 -20.66 22.07
CA TYR A 78 -19.66 -19.40 21.72
C TYR A 78 -19.24 -19.30 20.24
N ASN A 79 -19.33 -20.39 19.48
CA ASN A 79 -18.90 -20.48 18.08
C ASN A 79 -19.83 -21.40 17.25
N LEU A 80 -21.14 -21.26 17.45
CA LEU A 80 -22.15 -21.97 16.67
C LEU A 80 -22.08 -21.55 15.20
N GLY A 81 -22.19 -22.50 14.27
CA GLY A 81 -22.15 -22.21 12.83
C GLY A 81 -20.81 -21.68 12.32
N ALA A 82 -19.74 -21.81 13.11
CA ALA A 82 -18.41 -21.38 12.68
C ALA A 82 -17.92 -22.20 11.47
N PHE A 83 -17.15 -21.57 10.59
CA PHE A 83 -16.44 -22.26 9.53
C PHE A 83 -15.23 -22.97 10.09
N ASN A 84 -14.96 -24.18 9.61
CA ASN A 84 -13.84 -24.98 10.09
C ASN A 84 -13.00 -25.40 8.90
N PHE A 85 -11.69 -25.31 9.04
CA PHE A 85 -10.75 -25.65 7.98
C PHE A 85 -9.45 -26.21 8.57
N ILE A 86 -8.66 -26.86 7.72
CA ILE A 86 -7.40 -27.50 8.08
C ILE A 86 -6.30 -26.86 7.24
N SER A 87 -5.16 -26.55 7.84
CA SER A 87 -3.94 -26.22 7.08
C SER A 87 -2.79 -27.10 7.55
N GLY A 88 -2.37 -28.05 6.71
CA GLY A 88 -1.42 -29.08 7.11
C GLY A 88 -1.97 -29.95 8.24
N LYS A 89 -1.34 -29.88 9.42
CA LYS A 89 -1.80 -30.57 10.64
C LYS A 89 -2.68 -29.72 11.56
N ASP A 90 -2.73 -28.42 11.30
CA ASP A 90 -3.40 -27.46 12.18
C ASP A 90 -4.91 -27.40 11.89
N ILE A 91 -5.71 -27.35 12.95
CA ILE A 91 -7.17 -27.26 12.89
C ILE A 91 -7.59 -25.84 13.28
N TYR A 92 -8.42 -25.23 12.43
CA TYR A 92 -8.89 -23.87 12.60
C TYR A 92 -10.42 -23.78 12.67
N ASN A 93 -10.88 -22.75 13.38
CA ASN A 93 -12.27 -22.40 13.57
C ASN A 93 -12.42 -20.89 13.35
N TYR A 94 -13.26 -20.48 12.41
CA TYR A 94 -13.44 -19.09 11.99
C TYR A 94 -14.89 -18.64 12.20
N GLY A 95 -15.02 -17.52 12.90
CA GLY A 95 -16.27 -16.82 13.16
C GLY A 95 -17.22 -17.60 14.06
N GLY A 96 -18.48 -17.63 13.66
CA GLY A 96 -19.58 -18.26 14.38
C GLY A 96 -20.35 -17.28 15.27
N TYR A 97 -21.33 -17.84 15.98
CA TYR A 97 -22.26 -17.10 16.83
C TYR A 97 -22.13 -17.51 18.29
N GLY A 98 -22.19 -16.50 19.17
CA GLY A 98 -22.13 -16.67 20.62
C GLY A 98 -22.42 -15.36 21.32
N PHE A 99 -22.96 -15.42 22.54
CA PHE A 99 -23.29 -14.22 23.32
C PHE A 99 -24.12 -13.19 22.52
N TRP A 100 -25.16 -13.67 21.84
CA TRP A 100 -26.09 -12.86 21.05
C TRP A 100 -25.50 -12.12 19.84
N LYS A 101 -24.27 -12.45 19.40
CA LYS A 101 -23.63 -11.83 18.24
C LYS A 101 -22.80 -12.79 17.40
N SER A 102 -22.70 -12.51 16.10
CA SER A 102 -21.68 -13.11 15.24
C SER A 102 -20.31 -12.48 15.54
N ASN A 103 -19.24 -13.21 15.25
CA ASN A 103 -17.87 -12.71 15.31
C ASN A 103 -17.09 -13.14 14.07
N GLY A 104 -15.95 -12.49 13.83
CA GLY A 104 -15.00 -12.80 12.76
C GLY A 104 -13.69 -13.40 13.27
N LEU A 105 -13.68 -13.92 14.50
CA LEU A 105 -12.47 -14.40 15.16
C LEU A 105 -11.98 -15.70 14.51
N ILE A 106 -10.69 -15.75 14.19
CA ILE A 106 -10.01 -16.97 13.76
C ILE A 106 -9.31 -17.58 14.97
N ARG A 107 -9.59 -18.87 15.21
CA ARG A 107 -9.07 -19.64 16.34
C ARG A 107 -8.32 -20.85 15.81
N LYS A 108 -7.18 -21.15 16.41
CA LYS A 108 -6.38 -22.35 16.15
C LYS A 108 -6.39 -23.24 17.40
N TYR A 109 -6.57 -24.54 17.22
CA TYR A 109 -6.36 -25.49 18.30
C TYR A 109 -4.85 -25.69 18.55
N GLU A 110 -4.43 -25.54 19.80
CA GLU A 110 -3.05 -25.71 20.24
C GLU A 110 -2.89 -27.02 21.02
N GLU A 111 -2.17 -27.99 20.44
CA GLU A 111 -2.00 -29.32 21.04
C GLU A 111 -1.31 -29.28 22.41
N ARG A 112 -0.31 -28.39 22.57
CA ARG A 112 0.48 -28.27 23.81
C ARG A 112 -0.38 -27.82 25.00
N THR A 113 -1.22 -26.81 24.80
CA THR A 113 -2.08 -26.26 25.86
C THR A 113 -3.42 -26.98 25.94
N ARG A 114 -3.79 -27.70 24.86
CA ARG A 114 -5.09 -28.35 24.67
C ARG A 114 -6.25 -27.36 24.61
N GLU A 115 -5.98 -26.14 24.17
CA GLU A 115 -6.93 -25.02 24.14
C GLU A 115 -6.99 -24.38 22.74
N TRP A 116 -8.03 -23.56 22.53
CA TRP A 116 -8.17 -22.75 21.32
C TRP A 116 -7.57 -21.36 21.53
N SER A 117 -6.61 -20.99 20.70
CA SER A 117 -5.96 -19.67 20.73
C SER A 117 -6.49 -18.79 19.60
N ILE A 118 -6.84 -17.54 19.92
CA ILE A 118 -7.21 -16.55 18.90
C ILE A 118 -5.96 -16.13 18.12
N ILE A 119 -6.10 -16.11 16.80
CA ILE A 119 -5.12 -15.51 15.90
C ILE A 119 -5.44 -14.02 15.80
N LYS A 120 -4.46 -13.18 16.12
CA LYS A 120 -4.59 -11.72 15.95
C LYS A 120 -4.57 -11.41 14.45
N THR A 121 -5.53 -10.60 14.01
CA THR A 121 -5.71 -10.16 12.63
C THR A 121 -5.85 -8.64 12.57
N ASN A 122 -5.59 -8.04 11.41
CA ASN A 122 -5.75 -6.60 11.16
C ASN A 122 -7.23 -6.14 11.13
N LEU A 123 -8.14 -7.02 10.71
CA LEU A 123 -9.58 -6.79 10.65
C LEU A 123 -10.34 -7.96 11.29
N GLU A 124 -11.56 -7.71 11.76
CA GLU A 124 -12.51 -8.76 12.14
C GLU A 124 -13.63 -8.80 11.10
N ILE A 125 -13.73 -9.90 10.37
CA ILE A 125 -14.72 -10.09 9.30
C ILE A 125 -15.70 -11.18 9.74
N PRO A 126 -16.92 -10.86 10.19
CA PRO A 126 -17.96 -11.86 10.44
C PRO A 126 -18.50 -12.45 9.14
N GLN A 127 -18.56 -13.78 9.05
CA GLN A 127 -19.20 -14.48 7.95
C GLN A 127 -20.70 -14.71 8.21
N GLN A 128 -21.43 -15.08 7.16
CA GLN A 128 -22.79 -15.60 7.29
C GLN A 128 -22.80 -16.90 8.10
N ILE A 129 -23.70 -16.97 9.08
CA ILE A 129 -23.84 -18.10 10.03
C ILE A 129 -25.13 -18.92 9.85
N PHE A 130 -26.13 -18.36 9.15
CA PHE A 130 -27.38 -19.01 8.75
C PHE A 130 -27.64 -18.62 7.28
N THR A 131 -28.26 -19.38 6.38
CA THR A 131 -28.68 -20.79 6.32
C THR A 131 -27.52 -21.75 5.99
N ILE A 132 -26.45 -21.21 5.40
CA ILE A 132 -25.26 -21.94 4.99
C ILE A 132 -23.99 -21.18 5.38
N ILE A 133 -22.85 -21.87 5.39
CA ILE A 133 -21.56 -21.20 5.45
C ILE A 133 -21.15 -20.76 4.04
N THR A 134 -20.82 -19.48 3.92
CA THR A 134 -20.43 -18.85 2.65
C THR A 134 -18.92 -18.69 2.48
N SER A 135 -18.12 -19.01 3.49
CA SER A 135 -16.66 -18.94 3.40
C SER A 135 -16.05 -20.20 2.81
N TRP A 136 -14.89 -20.05 2.17
CA TRP A 136 -14.15 -21.16 1.59
C TRP A 136 -12.65 -21.01 1.81
N PHE A 137 -11.98 -22.11 2.15
CA PHE A 137 -10.54 -22.13 2.36
C PHE A 137 -9.82 -22.83 1.22
N ASP A 138 -8.84 -22.14 0.65
CA ASP A 138 -7.87 -22.69 -0.28
C ASP A 138 -6.67 -23.26 0.50
N PRO A 139 -6.51 -24.59 0.57
CA PRO A 139 -5.39 -25.21 1.28
C PRO A 139 -4.04 -25.01 0.57
N GLU A 140 -4.02 -24.79 -0.75
CA GLU A 140 -2.80 -24.60 -1.52
C GLU A 140 -2.25 -23.19 -1.32
N LYS A 141 -3.12 -22.18 -1.51
CA LYS A 141 -2.76 -20.77 -1.26
C LYS A 141 -2.73 -20.43 0.22
N LYS A 142 -3.36 -21.22 1.08
CA LYS A 142 -3.61 -20.91 2.51
C LYS A 142 -4.39 -19.60 2.69
N HIS A 143 -5.39 -19.40 1.84
CA HIS A 143 -6.27 -18.23 1.89
C HIS A 143 -7.69 -18.64 2.27
N LEU A 144 -8.29 -17.89 3.20
CA LEU A 144 -9.71 -18.02 3.55
C LEU A 144 -10.48 -16.90 2.88
N TYR A 145 -11.40 -17.24 1.99
CA TYR A 145 -12.22 -16.32 1.23
C TYR A 145 -13.59 -16.14 1.87
N VAL A 146 -14.05 -14.89 1.92
CA VAL A 146 -15.35 -14.50 2.44
C VAL A 146 -16.03 -13.63 1.38
N PRO A 147 -17.17 -14.06 0.81
CA PRO A 147 -17.78 -13.37 -0.32
C PRO A 147 -18.42 -12.04 0.08
N TYR A 148 -18.86 -11.90 1.33
CA TYR A 148 -19.37 -10.67 1.94
C TYR A 148 -19.37 -10.82 3.45
N GLN A 149 -19.34 -9.69 4.17
CA GLN A 149 -19.49 -9.67 5.61
C GLN A 149 -20.97 -9.72 6.00
N SER A 150 -21.30 -10.51 7.03
CA SER A 150 -22.67 -10.63 7.57
C SER A 150 -22.62 -10.56 9.09
N GLU A 151 -23.20 -9.50 9.64
CA GLU A 151 -23.18 -9.23 11.08
C GLU A 151 -24.55 -9.48 11.71
N VAL A 152 -24.62 -10.41 12.66
CA VAL A 152 -25.79 -10.64 13.49
C VAL A 152 -25.54 -10.06 14.86
N ASN A 153 -26.45 -9.21 15.35
CA ASN A 153 -26.42 -8.71 16.72
C ASN A 153 -27.85 -8.65 17.28
N ALA A 154 -28.19 -9.67 18.07
CA ALA A 154 -29.52 -9.84 18.65
C ALA A 154 -29.85 -8.84 19.78
N GLY A 155 -28.88 -8.01 20.19
CA GLY A 155 -29.14 -6.90 21.11
C GLY A 155 -29.66 -5.62 20.45
N LEU A 156 -29.67 -5.53 19.11
CA LEU A 156 -30.13 -4.35 18.38
C LEU A 156 -31.63 -4.42 18.07
N LYS A 157 -32.32 -3.26 18.10
CA LYS A 157 -33.73 -3.14 17.71
C LYS A 157 -33.96 -3.54 16.25
N GLU A 158 -33.05 -3.15 15.37
CA GLU A 158 -33.07 -3.44 13.93
C GLU A 158 -32.16 -4.64 13.61
N ASN A 159 -32.38 -5.78 14.28
CA ASN A 159 -31.61 -6.98 14.00
C ASN A 159 -32.22 -7.79 12.85
N ILE A 160 -31.43 -8.10 11.84
CA ILE A 160 -31.76 -9.06 10.78
C ILE A 160 -31.19 -10.41 11.21
N TYR A 161 -31.84 -11.09 12.16
CA TYR A 161 -31.29 -12.27 12.83
C TYR A 161 -30.84 -13.39 11.87
N GLN A 162 -31.61 -13.64 10.81
CA GLN A 162 -31.32 -14.75 9.88
C GLN A 162 -30.21 -14.42 8.87
N ASN A 163 -30.18 -13.21 8.31
CA ASN A 163 -29.24 -12.88 7.23
C ASN A 163 -28.07 -12.00 7.68
N GLY A 164 -28.14 -11.45 8.89
CA GLY A 164 -27.27 -10.39 9.36
C GLY A 164 -27.41 -9.10 8.55
N LYS A 165 -26.77 -8.04 9.04
CA LYS A 165 -26.48 -6.84 8.26
C LYS A 165 -25.35 -7.18 7.29
N ILE A 166 -25.67 -7.18 5.99
CA ILE A 166 -24.70 -7.50 4.94
C ILE A 166 -23.90 -6.24 4.59
N THR A 167 -22.57 -6.39 4.55
CA THR A 167 -21.67 -5.42 3.94
C THR A 167 -21.07 -6.07 2.68
N PRO A 168 -21.35 -5.54 1.47
CA PRO A 168 -21.07 -6.19 0.20
C PRO A 168 -19.59 -6.03 -0.21
N LEU A 169 -18.67 -6.41 0.68
CA LEU A 169 -17.24 -6.41 0.43
C LEU A 169 -16.73 -7.84 0.51
N ALA A 170 -16.04 -8.29 -0.53
CA ALA A 170 -15.37 -9.58 -0.53
C ALA A 170 -13.98 -9.45 0.10
N TYR A 171 -13.58 -10.46 0.86
CA TYR A 171 -12.32 -10.48 1.60
C TYR A 171 -11.55 -11.78 1.37
N ALA A 172 -10.23 -11.69 1.48
CA ALA A 172 -9.35 -12.85 1.64
C ALA A 172 -8.47 -12.68 2.87
N PHE A 173 -8.43 -13.69 3.72
CA PHE A 173 -7.49 -13.79 4.82
C PHE A 173 -6.30 -14.65 4.40
N ASN A 174 -5.10 -14.09 4.48
CA ASN A 174 -3.86 -14.82 4.24
C ASN A 174 -3.37 -15.43 5.56
N LEU A 175 -3.38 -16.76 5.66
CA LEU A 175 -3.02 -17.46 6.90
C LEU A 175 -1.54 -17.26 7.29
N ASN A 176 -0.65 -16.96 6.35
CA ASN A 176 0.77 -16.78 6.63
C ASN A 176 1.04 -15.40 7.24
N THR A 177 0.46 -14.34 6.69
CA THR A 177 0.61 -12.97 7.22
C THR A 177 -0.34 -12.69 8.38
N ARG A 178 -1.47 -13.41 8.42
CA ARG A 178 -2.60 -13.22 9.35
C ARG A 178 -3.38 -11.93 9.11
N ASP A 179 -3.33 -11.44 7.89
CA ASP A 179 -4.03 -10.23 7.47
C ASP A 179 -5.17 -10.55 6.52
N TRP A 180 -6.27 -9.83 6.71
CA TRP A 180 -7.38 -9.70 5.78
C TRP A 180 -7.07 -8.62 4.74
N GLU A 181 -7.39 -8.93 3.50
CA GLU A 181 -7.32 -8.03 2.35
C GLU A 181 -8.73 -7.86 1.77
N ILE A 182 -9.07 -6.64 1.39
CA ILE A 182 -10.31 -6.35 0.65
C ILE A 182 -10.07 -6.69 -0.81
N LEU A 183 -10.86 -7.62 -1.35
CA LEU A 183 -10.76 -8.05 -2.74
C LEU A 183 -11.56 -7.15 -3.69
N GLY A 184 -12.71 -6.68 -3.24
CA GLY A 184 -13.63 -5.88 -4.06
C GLY A 184 -15.03 -5.79 -3.50
N GLU A 185 -15.92 -5.13 -4.23
CA GLU A 185 -17.35 -5.08 -3.93
C GLU A 185 -18.04 -6.34 -4.44
N SER A 186 -18.74 -7.07 -3.59
CA SER A 186 -19.43 -8.31 -3.96
C SER A 186 -20.50 -8.04 -5.01
N SER A 187 -20.56 -8.87 -6.05
CA SER A 187 -21.59 -8.71 -7.08
C SER A 187 -22.98 -8.98 -6.49
N LYS A 188 -24.00 -8.30 -7.03
CA LYS A 188 -25.38 -8.53 -6.61
C LYS A 188 -25.78 -10.00 -6.77
N GLN A 189 -25.40 -10.62 -7.89
CA GLN A 189 -25.70 -12.03 -8.14
C GLN A 189 -25.04 -12.96 -7.10
N SER A 190 -23.80 -12.67 -6.69
CA SER A 190 -23.11 -13.42 -5.63
C SER A 190 -23.92 -13.40 -4.32
N ILE A 191 -24.35 -12.21 -3.90
CA ILE A 191 -25.16 -12.04 -2.67
C ILE A 191 -26.51 -12.75 -2.79
N ASP A 192 -27.22 -12.57 -3.90
CA ASP A 192 -28.55 -13.14 -4.11
C ASP A 192 -28.48 -14.69 -4.07
N ILE A 193 -27.52 -15.30 -4.77
CA ILE A 193 -27.34 -16.77 -4.76
C ILE A 193 -26.98 -17.28 -3.36
N LEU A 194 -26.05 -16.64 -2.66
CA LEU A 194 -25.55 -17.13 -1.38
C LEU A 194 -26.51 -16.91 -0.21
N LYS A 195 -27.35 -15.86 -0.26
CA LYS A 195 -28.44 -15.68 0.72
C LYS A 195 -29.51 -16.77 0.61
N ASP A 196 -29.89 -17.11 -0.61
CA ASP A 196 -30.98 -18.06 -0.87
C ASP A 196 -30.51 -19.51 -0.96
N ALA A 197 -29.21 -19.74 -0.82
CA ALA A 197 -28.64 -21.07 -0.80
C ALA A 197 -29.06 -21.85 0.45
N THR A 198 -29.41 -23.12 0.25
CA THR A 198 -29.92 -24.01 1.30
C THR A 198 -28.92 -25.09 1.71
N LEU A 199 -27.99 -25.43 0.81
CA LEU A 199 -26.97 -26.44 1.01
C LEU A 199 -25.63 -25.93 0.46
N PHE A 200 -24.54 -26.38 1.07
CA PHE A 200 -23.19 -26.03 0.65
C PHE A 200 -22.23 -27.21 0.81
N LEU A 201 -21.18 -27.21 0.00
CA LEU A 201 -20.09 -28.16 0.07
C LEU A 201 -18.79 -27.47 -0.35
N SER A 202 -17.79 -27.48 0.53
CA SER A 202 -16.44 -27.06 0.14
C SER A 202 -15.79 -28.13 -0.74
N THR A 203 -15.25 -27.70 -1.88
CA THR A 203 -14.58 -28.57 -2.86
C THR A 203 -13.21 -28.00 -3.21
N LYS A 204 -12.38 -28.78 -3.90
CA LYS A 204 -11.06 -28.34 -4.37
C LYS A 204 -11.07 -27.14 -5.32
N LYS A 205 -12.20 -26.87 -6.01
CA LYS A 205 -12.33 -25.78 -6.98
C LYS A 205 -13.03 -24.55 -6.40
N GLY A 206 -13.61 -24.66 -5.21
CA GLY A 206 -14.42 -23.59 -4.63
C GLY A 206 -15.56 -24.09 -3.75
N LEU A 207 -16.43 -23.16 -3.37
CA LEU A 207 -17.65 -23.46 -2.61
C LEU A 207 -18.77 -23.82 -3.58
N MET A 208 -19.25 -25.06 -3.51
CA MET A 208 -20.45 -25.45 -4.20
C MET A 208 -21.67 -25.14 -3.32
N VAL A 209 -22.71 -24.56 -3.90
CA VAL A 209 -23.96 -24.24 -3.18
C VAL A 209 -25.17 -24.64 -4.02
N LEU A 210 -26.25 -25.03 -3.34
CA LEU A 210 -27.55 -25.23 -3.97
C LEU A 210 -28.43 -24.03 -3.67
N ALA A 211 -28.82 -23.30 -4.71
CA ALA A 211 -29.76 -22.17 -4.64
C ALA A 211 -30.71 -22.24 -5.83
N PHE A 212 -31.98 -21.89 -5.65
CA PHE A 212 -32.99 -21.92 -6.73
C PHE A 212 -33.06 -23.29 -7.45
N GLU A 213 -32.91 -24.38 -6.70
CA GLU A 213 -32.85 -25.77 -7.21
C GLU A 213 -31.69 -26.04 -8.20
N GLN A 214 -30.71 -25.14 -8.27
CA GLN A 214 -29.56 -25.21 -9.16
C GLN A 214 -28.27 -25.25 -8.37
N LEU A 215 -27.30 -26.00 -8.89
CA LEU A 215 -25.97 -26.06 -8.32
C LEU A 215 -25.09 -24.96 -8.91
N PHE A 216 -24.55 -24.14 -8.01
CA PHE A 216 -23.56 -23.13 -8.32
C PHE A 216 -22.22 -23.51 -7.69
N LEU A 217 -21.13 -23.10 -8.31
CA LEU A 217 -19.77 -23.26 -7.81
C LEU A 217 -19.08 -21.89 -7.83
N PHE A 218 -18.74 -21.42 -6.63
CA PHE A 218 -18.03 -20.17 -6.40
C PHE A 218 -16.53 -20.44 -6.41
N ASP A 219 -15.91 -20.17 -7.55
CA ASP A 219 -14.47 -20.26 -7.75
C ASP A 219 -13.82 -18.94 -7.32
N TYR A 220 -13.49 -18.85 -6.03
CA TYR A 220 -12.86 -17.67 -5.42
C TYR A 220 -11.48 -17.36 -6.00
N VAL A 221 -10.75 -18.40 -6.39
CA VAL A 221 -9.39 -18.30 -6.94
C VAL A 221 -9.41 -17.53 -8.26
N ASN A 222 -10.39 -17.81 -9.11
CA ASN A 222 -10.53 -17.19 -10.43
C ASN A 222 -11.58 -16.06 -10.46
N ASN A 223 -12.22 -15.74 -9.32
CA ASN A 223 -13.30 -14.77 -9.18
C ASN A 223 -14.46 -15.03 -10.16
N LYS A 224 -14.99 -16.26 -10.18
CA LYS A 224 -16.06 -16.69 -11.10
C LYS A 224 -17.21 -17.37 -10.36
N ILE A 225 -18.44 -17.06 -10.78
CA ILE A 225 -19.62 -17.85 -10.45
C ILE A 225 -19.85 -18.83 -11.60
N LEU A 226 -19.86 -20.13 -11.29
CA LEU A 226 -20.13 -21.20 -12.24
C LEU A 226 -21.46 -21.87 -11.90
N LYS A 227 -22.14 -22.44 -12.89
CA LYS A 227 -23.42 -23.14 -12.74
C LYS A 227 -23.38 -24.49 -13.44
N LEU A 228 -23.99 -25.50 -12.82
CA LEU A 228 -24.23 -26.79 -13.45
C LEU A 228 -25.55 -26.76 -14.24
N ASN A 229 -25.49 -27.06 -15.54
CA ASN A 229 -26.66 -27.16 -16.41
C ASN A 229 -27.28 -28.57 -16.37
N ASP A 230 -27.46 -29.11 -15.17
CA ASP A 230 -28.08 -30.41 -14.93
C ASP A 230 -28.95 -30.34 -13.66
N ASN A 231 -30.26 -30.23 -13.88
CA ASN A 231 -31.23 -30.12 -12.80
C ASN A 231 -31.41 -31.45 -12.04
N LEU A 232 -31.15 -32.60 -12.67
CA LEU A 232 -31.29 -33.90 -12.02
C LEU A 232 -30.24 -34.05 -10.92
N ILE A 233 -29.00 -33.67 -11.20
CA ILE A 233 -27.92 -33.69 -10.21
C ILE A 233 -28.20 -32.72 -9.06
N GLY A 234 -28.78 -31.55 -9.34
CA GLY A 234 -29.22 -30.62 -8.30
C GLY A 234 -30.24 -31.24 -7.34
N GLN A 235 -31.27 -31.92 -7.87
CA GLN A 235 -32.29 -32.61 -7.07
C GLN A 235 -31.70 -33.80 -6.28
N LEU A 236 -30.81 -34.58 -6.90
CA LEU A 236 -30.11 -35.67 -6.21
C LEU A 236 -29.24 -35.15 -5.08
N TYR A 237 -28.49 -34.08 -5.32
CA TYR A 237 -27.65 -33.44 -4.30
C TYR A 237 -28.47 -32.97 -3.10
N MET A 238 -29.64 -32.37 -3.33
CA MET A 238 -30.58 -31.98 -2.27
C MET A 238 -30.95 -33.19 -1.39
N ARG A 239 -31.45 -34.25 -2.01
CA ARG A 239 -31.86 -35.49 -1.31
C ARG A 239 -30.73 -36.14 -0.53
N ILE A 240 -29.52 -36.15 -1.11
CA ILE A 240 -28.35 -36.77 -0.50
C ILE A 240 -27.89 -35.96 0.72
N THR A 241 -27.80 -34.64 0.60
CA THR A 241 -27.19 -33.78 1.63
C THR A 241 -28.12 -33.55 2.83
N ASP A 242 -29.43 -33.64 2.65
CA ASP A 242 -30.37 -33.47 3.77
C ASP A 242 -30.31 -34.60 4.80
N ALA A 243 -30.00 -35.82 4.38
CA ALA A 243 -30.01 -36.99 5.26
C ALA A 243 -28.61 -37.50 5.64
N ASN A 244 -27.56 -37.06 4.94
CA ASN A 244 -26.24 -37.68 5.00
C ASN A 244 -25.13 -36.66 5.21
N SER A 245 -23.99 -37.14 5.73
CA SER A 245 -22.77 -36.34 5.71
C SER A 245 -22.09 -36.47 4.35
N VAL A 246 -21.74 -35.36 3.72
CA VAL A 246 -21.30 -35.36 2.32
C VAL A 246 -19.90 -34.77 2.18
N TYR A 247 -19.08 -35.34 1.30
CA TYR A 247 -17.79 -34.79 0.90
C TYR A 247 -17.52 -34.99 -0.58
N HIS A 248 -16.80 -34.06 -1.20
CA HIS A 248 -16.31 -34.21 -2.58
C HIS A 248 -14.88 -34.72 -2.57
N LEU A 249 -14.59 -35.72 -3.40
CA LEU A 249 -13.23 -36.20 -3.63
C LEU A 249 -13.13 -36.67 -5.08
N ASN A 250 -12.04 -36.28 -5.76
CA ASN A 250 -11.81 -36.57 -7.17
C ASN A 250 -12.92 -36.04 -8.09
N LYS A 251 -13.73 -36.95 -8.65
CA LYS A 251 -14.88 -36.63 -9.52
C LYS A 251 -16.19 -37.17 -8.94
N ASN A 252 -16.23 -37.42 -7.64
CA ASN A 252 -17.41 -38.00 -6.99
C ASN A 252 -17.76 -37.21 -5.73
N ILE A 253 -19.07 -37.10 -5.49
CA ILE A 253 -19.63 -36.81 -4.18
C ILE A 253 -19.79 -38.13 -3.45
N TYR A 254 -19.32 -38.21 -2.22
CA TYR A 254 -19.53 -39.34 -1.33
C TYR A 254 -20.51 -38.95 -0.23
N ALA A 255 -21.46 -39.84 0.04
CA ALA A 255 -22.48 -39.67 1.07
C ALA A 255 -22.31 -40.74 2.15
N ILE A 256 -22.19 -40.33 3.39
CA ILE A 256 -22.12 -41.21 4.56
C ILE A 256 -23.52 -41.24 5.18
N ASN A 257 -24.17 -42.40 5.09
CA ASN A 257 -25.48 -42.61 5.68
C ASN A 257 -25.42 -42.44 7.19
N ARG A 258 -26.26 -41.57 7.72
CA ARG A 258 -26.28 -41.24 9.14
C ARG A 258 -26.65 -42.41 10.05
N GLN A 259 -27.53 -43.31 9.60
CA GLN A 259 -28.04 -44.42 10.41
C GLN A 259 -27.14 -45.65 10.31
N THR A 260 -26.69 -45.98 9.10
CA THR A 260 -25.96 -47.23 8.84
C THR A 260 -24.45 -47.04 8.78
N GLY A 261 -23.96 -45.80 8.65
CA GLY A 261 -22.55 -45.50 8.41
C GLY A 261 -22.04 -45.94 7.03
N MET A 262 -22.92 -46.48 6.17
CA MET A 262 -22.56 -46.92 4.82
C MET A 262 -22.19 -45.72 3.94
N VAL A 263 -21.29 -45.94 2.99
CA VAL A 263 -20.82 -44.91 2.08
C VAL A 263 -21.28 -45.23 0.67
N ASP A 264 -22.02 -44.31 0.08
CA ASP A 264 -22.41 -44.31 -1.33
C ASP A 264 -21.73 -43.16 -2.09
N SER A 265 -21.78 -43.18 -3.42
CA SER A 265 -21.16 -42.15 -4.25
C SER A 265 -21.97 -41.80 -5.50
N LEU A 266 -21.96 -40.51 -5.84
CA LEU A 266 -22.52 -39.95 -7.07
C LEU A 266 -21.39 -39.32 -7.89
N HIS A 267 -21.36 -39.58 -9.20
CA HIS A 267 -20.41 -38.92 -10.09
C HIS A 267 -20.72 -37.42 -10.23
N LEU A 268 -19.74 -36.57 -9.95
CA LEU A 268 -19.77 -35.13 -10.17
C LEU A 268 -18.36 -34.60 -10.47
N ASP A 269 -18.10 -34.34 -11.75
CA ASP A 269 -16.89 -33.64 -12.19
C ASP A 269 -17.09 -32.12 -12.06
N LEU A 270 -16.29 -31.44 -11.24
CA LEU A 270 -16.38 -29.98 -11.06
C LEU A 270 -16.05 -29.17 -12.34
N ASN A 271 -15.54 -29.83 -13.38
CA ASN A 271 -15.31 -29.22 -14.68
C ASN A 271 -16.56 -29.16 -15.57
N SER A 272 -17.66 -29.82 -15.20
CA SER A 272 -18.94 -29.71 -15.93
C SER A 272 -19.67 -28.38 -15.65
N PHE A 273 -19.27 -27.64 -14.62
CA PHE A 273 -19.82 -26.32 -14.30
C PHE A 273 -19.36 -25.26 -15.32
N GLN A 274 -20.29 -24.44 -15.79
CA GLN A 274 -20.08 -23.42 -16.81
C GLN A 274 -20.14 -22.02 -16.20
N PHE A 275 -19.32 -21.10 -16.70
CA PHE A 275 -19.29 -19.72 -16.21
C PHE A 275 -20.59 -18.99 -16.53
N THR A 276 -21.15 -18.29 -15.54
CA THR A 276 -22.41 -17.56 -15.70
C THR A 276 -22.26 -16.23 -16.42
N GLY A 277 -21.02 -15.75 -16.61
CA GLY A 277 -20.73 -14.41 -17.11
C GLY A 277 -20.42 -13.39 -16.01
N GLU A 278 -20.64 -13.74 -14.74
CA GLU A 278 -20.61 -12.82 -13.61
C GLU A 278 -19.52 -13.18 -12.58
N PRO A 279 -18.73 -12.20 -12.10
CA PRO A 279 -17.74 -12.43 -11.07
C PRO A 279 -18.38 -12.51 -9.67
N ILE A 280 -17.62 -13.03 -8.69
CA ILE A 280 -18.03 -13.03 -7.29
C ILE A 280 -17.98 -11.61 -6.72
N TYR A 281 -16.96 -10.83 -7.12
CA TYR A 281 -16.78 -9.43 -6.74
C TYR A 281 -16.16 -8.61 -7.87
N ILE A 282 -16.38 -7.30 -7.84
CA ILE A 282 -15.76 -6.31 -8.71
C ILE A 282 -14.56 -5.74 -7.93
N PRO A 283 -13.32 -5.93 -8.40
CA PRO A 283 -12.15 -5.40 -7.71
C PRO A 283 -12.27 -3.89 -7.51
N ILE A 284 -12.05 -3.42 -6.28
CA ILE A 284 -11.97 -1.98 -6.02
C ILE A 284 -10.71 -1.48 -6.72
N LYS A 285 -10.88 -0.62 -7.72
CA LYS A 285 -9.75 0.00 -8.40
C LYS A 285 -9.07 0.94 -7.41
N ASP A 286 -7.86 0.57 -7.00
CA ASP A 286 -7.02 1.46 -6.23
C ASP A 286 -6.54 2.61 -7.13
N HIS A 287 -7.13 3.79 -6.91
CA HIS A 287 -6.79 5.02 -7.61
C HIS A 287 -5.72 5.84 -6.89
N THR A 288 -5.00 5.27 -5.90
CA THR A 288 -3.94 5.96 -5.16
C THR A 288 -2.84 6.51 -6.09
N TRP A 289 -2.59 5.84 -7.22
CA TRP A 289 -1.68 6.33 -8.25
C TRP A 289 -2.11 7.68 -8.86
N LEU A 290 -3.41 8.00 -8.92
CA LEU A 290 -3.89 9.30 -9.38
C LEU A 290 -3.47 10.43 -8.44
N TRP A 291 -3.41 10.18 -7.14
CA TRP A 291 -2.90 11.16 -6.17
C TRP A 291 -1.40 11.35 -6.30
N ILE A 292 -0.65 10.27 -6.52
CA ILE A 292 0.79 10.33 -6.81
C ILE A 292 1.04 11.15 -8.09
N LEU A 293 0.26 10.89 -9.14
CA LEU A 293 0.36 11.59 -10.42
C LEU A 293 -0.05 13.06 -10.30
N GLY A 294 -1.10 13.37 -9.53
CA GLY A 294 -1.48 14.73 -9.17
C GLY A 294 -0.39 15.46 -8.39
N GLY A 295 0.28 14.77 -7.46
CA GLY A 295 1.44 15.30 -6.73
C GLY A 295 2.60 15.65 -7.66
N ILE A 296 2.92 14.77 -8.61
CA ILE A 296 3.97 15.01 -9.62
C ILE A 296 3.62 16.21 -10.51
N ILE A 297 2.37 16.31 -11.00
CA ILE A 297 1.92 17.46 -11.80
C ILE A 297 1.98 18.76 -10.99
N GLY A 298 1.64 18.69 -9.69
CA GLY A 298 1.73 19.82 -8.77
C GLY A 298 3.17 20.34 -8.64
N VAL A 299 4.13 19.44 -8.45
CA VAL A 299 5.57 19.81 -8.37
C VAL A 299 6.05 20.41 -9.69
N ILE A 300 5.70 19.82 -10.84
CA ILE A 300 6.06 20.36 -12.17
C ILE A 300 5.50 21.77 -12.35
N SER A 301 4.25 22.00 -11.96
CA SER A 301 3.60 23.31 -12.05
C SER A 301 4.27 24.36 -11.16
N ILE A 302 4.70 23.97 -9.95
CA ILE A 302 5.48 24.86 -9.05
C ILE A 302 6.81 25.22 -9.70
N VAL A 303 7.55 24.26 -10.24
CA VAL A 303 8.84 24.51 -10.91
C VAL A 303 8.66 25.43 -12.13
N ALA A 304 7.63 25.18 -12.95
CA ALA A 304 7.30 26.04 -14.09
C ALA A 304 6.90 27.45 -13.65
N GLY A 305 6.12 27.59 -12.58
CA GLY A 305 5.72 28.87 -12.00
C GLY A 305 6.90 29.66 -11.44
N VAL A 306 7.83 29.00 -10.73
CA VAL A 306 9.06 29.61 -10.23
C VAL A 306 9.94 30.07 -11.39
N LYS A 307 10.13 29.23 -12.43
CA LYS A 307 10.89 29.59 -13.63
C LYS A 307 10.27 30.80 -14.34
N PHE A 308 8.95 30.80 -14.53
CA PHE A 308 8.23 31.93 -15.12
C PHE A 308 8.36 33.22 -14.30
N TRP A 309 8.32 33.12 -12.97
CA TRP A 309 8.51 34.27 -12.08
C TRP A 309 9.94 34.83 -12.16
N ILE A 310 10.96 33.95 -12.18
CA ILE A 310 12.37 34.33 -12.38
C ILE A 310 12.53 35.01 -13.75
N ASP A 311 12.01 34.41 -14.82
CA ASP A 311 12.09 34.96 -16.18
C ASP A 311 11.41 36.34 -16.29
N LYS A 312 10.27 36.53 -15.62
CA LYS A 312 9.57 37.83 -15.54
C LYS A 312 10.41 38.87 -14.81
N LYS A 313 11.06 38.49 -13.69
CA LYS A 313 11.95 39.37 -12.92
C LYS A 313 13.18 39.78 -13.74
N ILE A 314 13.80 38.85 -14.46
CA ILE A 314 14.94 39.12 -15.35
C ILE A 314 14.54 40.04 -16.51
N LYS A 315 13.37 39.82 -17.12
CA LYS A 315 12.85 40.72 -18.18
C LYS A 315 12.55 42.13 -17.64
N SER A 316 11.99 42.27 -16.44
CA SER A 316 11.79 43.60 -15.84
C SER A 316 13.12 44.31 -15.53
N ILE A 317 14.17 43.58 -15.16
CA ILE A 317 15.50 44.15 -14.94
C ILE A 317 16.13 44.60 -16.28
N LYS A 318 15.91 43.86 -17.38
CA LYS A 318 16.37 44.27 -18.72
C LYS A 318 15.57 45.42 -19.35
N LEU A 319 14.29 45.58 -18.98
CA LEU A 319 13.43 46.69 -19.44
C LEU A 319 13.71 48.01 -18.70
N VAL A 320 14.36 47.95 -17.52
CA VAL A 320 14.98 49.12 -16.88
C VAL A 320 16.41 49.27 -17.43
N GLN A 321 16.53 49.45 -18.75
CA GLN A 321 17.67 50.20 -19.28
C GLN A 321 17.34 51.69 -19.09
N PRO A 322 18.26 52.50 -18.54
CA PRO A 322 18.02 53.92 -18.43
C PRO A 322 17.95 54.51 -19.84
N SER A 323 16.81 55.16 -20.12
CA SER A 323 16.65 56.04 -21.27
C SER A 323 17.87 56.94 -21.43
N GLY A 324 18.37 57.00 -22.67
CA GLY A 324 19.58 57.71 -23.05
C GLY A 324 19.70 59.08 -22.40
N LYS A 325 20.66 59.20 -21.48
CA LYS A 325 21.47 60.41 -21.39
C LYS A 325 22.71 60.13 -22.20
N ASN A 326 22.92 60.91 -23.26
CA ASN A 326 24.25 61.12 -23.83
C ASN A 326 25.13 61.68 -22.70
N LEU A 327 25.74 60.79 -21.91
CA LEU A 327 26.88 61.13 -21.07
C LEU A 327 28.02 61.37 -22.04
N LYS A 328 28.40 62.63 -22.20
CA LYS A 328 29.70 62.97 -22.77
C LYS A 328 30.75 62.24 -21.94
N PHE A 329 31.33 61.19 -22.49
CA PHE A 329 32.46 60.46 -21.90
C PHE A 329 33.77 61.24 -22.12
N GLU A 330 33.72 62.56 -21.93
CA GLU A 330 34.91 63.40 -22.01
C GLU A 330 35.58 63.43 -20.63
N PHE A 331 36.88 63.18 -20.61
CA PHE A 331 37.70 63.46 -19.43
C PHE A 331 37.75 64.98 -19.25
N SER A 332 37.46 65.45 -18.04
CA SER A 332 37.62 66.85 -17.66
C SER A 332 39.09 67.26 -17.73
N ASP A 333 39.37 68.56 -17.83
CA ASP A 333 40.74 69.07 -17.91
C ASP A 333 41.62 68.61 -16.73
N ILE A 334 41.03 68.47 -15.53
CA ILE A 334 41.72 67.99 -14.33
C ILE A 334 42.05 66.50 -14.45
N GLU A 335 41.13 65.69 -14.98
CA GLU A 335 41.35 64.26 -15.22
C GLU A 335 42.40 64.04 -16.32
N LYS A 336 42.33 64.79 -17.43
CA LYS A 336 43.33 64.76 -18.50
C LYS A 336 44.72 65.17 -17.98
N SER A 337 44.80 66.23 -17.16
CA SER A 337 46.05 66.66 -16.53
C SER A 337 46.65 65.61 -15.60
N LEU A 338 45.80 64.92 -14.82
CA LEU A 338 46.23 63.83 -13.96
C LEU A 338 46.74 62.63 -14.77
N ILE A 339 46.01 62.21 -15.81
CA ILE A 339 46.40 61.10 -16.69
C ILE A 339 47.71 61.45 -17.38
N GLN A 340 47.85 62.67 -17.91
CA GLN A 340 49.07 63.13 -18.57
C GLN A 340 50.28 63.10 -17.63
N MET A 341 50.17 63.67 -16.43
CA MET A 341 51.26 63.65 -15.44
C MET A 341 51.66 62.22 -15.05
N LEU A 342 50.68 61.33 -14.84
CA LEU A 342 50.97 59.93 -14.53
C LEU A 342 51.60 59.19 -15.72
N LEU A 343 51.18 59.50 -16.95
CA LEU A 343 51.69 58.90 -18.17
C LEU A 343 53.15 59.28 -18.41
N GLU A 344 53.48 60.58 -18.33
CA GLU A 344 54.85 61.10 -18.51
C GLU A 344 55.83 60.47 -17.51
N LYS A 345 55.42 60.36 -16.23
CA LYS A 345 56.20 59.67 -15.20
C LYS A 345 56.34 58.19 -15.48
N SER A 346 55.26 57.51 -15.88
CA SER A 346 55.26 56.07 -16.13
C SER A 346 56.12 55.70 -17.35
N ILE A 347 56.13 56.53 -18.41
CA ILE A 347 57.04 56.39 -19.56
C ILE A 347 58.50 56.53 -19.12
N SER A 348 58.77 57.44 -18.18
CA SER A 348 60.11 57.67 -17.61
C SER A 348 60.50 56.67 -16.51
N ASN A 349 59.71 55.60 -16.29
CA ASN A 349 59.85 54.63 -15.19
C ASN A 349 59.86 55.26 -13.78
N GLN A 350 59.19 56.40 -13.61
CA GLN A 350 59.00 57.08 -12.34
C GLN A 350 57.56 56.96 -11.85
N THR A 351 57.34 57.26 -10.57
CA THR A 351 56.03 57.27 -9.93
C THR A 351 55.65 58.66 -9.46
N ALA A 352 54.35 58.87 -9.25
CA ALA A 352 53.81 60.10 -8.70
C ALA A 352 53.52 59.96 -7.21
N THR A 353 54.00 60.91 -6.42
CA THR A 353 53.71 61.04 -4.99
C THR A 353 52.36 61.72 -4.76
N ILE A 354 51.79 61.55 -3.57
CA ILE A 354 50.54 62.21 -3.18
C ILE A 354 50.65 63.75 -3.29
N ASN A 355 51.82 64.33 -3.01
CA ASN A 355 52.02 65.78 -3.09
C ASN A 355 51.94 66.31 -4.52
N GLU A 356 52.52 65.58 -5.47
CA GLU A 356 52.45 65.90 -6.90
C GLU A 356 51.02 65.78 -7.43
N ILE A 357 50.31 64.72 -7.04
CA ILE A 357 48.90 64.52 -7.42
C ILE A 357 48.03 65.63 -6.84
N ASN A 358 48.19 65.98 -5.57
CA ASN A 358 47.45 67.08 -4.96
C ASN A 358 47.74 68.44 -5.62
N TYR A 359 48.95 68.63 -6.17
CA TYR A 359 49.30 69.81 -6.95
C TYR A 359 48.55 69.86 -8.28
N VAL A 360 48.56 68.76 -9.05
CA VAL A 360 47.81 68.65 -10.32
C VAL A 360 46.30 68.78 -10.12
N LEU A 361 45.78 68.23 -9.02
CA LEU A 361 44.36 68.36 -8.67
C LEU A 361 43.97 69.74 -8.09
N GLY A 362 44.93 70.66 -7.90
CA GLY A 362 44.66 72.00 -7.38
C GLY A 362 44.21 72.05 -5.91
N VAL A 363 44.48 70.98 -5.13
CA VAL A 363 44.02 70.83 -3.74
C VAL A 363 45.15 70.90 -2.70
N LYS A 364 46.39 71.22 -3.10
CA LYS A 364 47.57 71.27 -2.22
C LYS A 364 47.35 72.11 -0.94
N ASP A 365 46.70 73.26 -1.05
CA ASP A 365 46.48 74.19 0.08
C ASP A 365 45.16 73.94 0.83
N LYS A 366 44.45 72.86 0.50
CA LYS A 366 43.20 72.47 1.17
C LYS A 366 43.48 71.53 2.36
N ASN A 367 42.49 71.37 3.24
CA ASN A 367 42.61 70.44 4.36
C ASN A 367 42.77 68.97 3.90
N ILE A 368 43.40 68.14 4.73
CA ILE A 368 43.73 66.74 4.40
C ILE A 368 42.50 65.91 4.05
N GLY A 369 41.35 66.16 4.70
CA GLY A 369 40.10 65.46 4.43
C GLY A 369 39.59 65.72 3.01
N LEU A 370 39.59 66.98 2.57
CA LEU A 370 39.17 67.38 1.24
C LEU A 370 40.15 66.87 0.17
N GLN A 371 41.47 66.93 0.42
CA GLN A 371 42.47 66.34 -0.48
C GLN A 371 42.23 64.85 -0.72
N LYS A 372 41.95 64.08 0.34
CA LYS A 372 41.65 62.65 0.23
C LYS A 372 40.37 62.39 -0.55
N LYS A 373 39.31 63.17 -0.28
CA LYS A 373 38.02 63.03 -0.96
C LYS A 373 38.14 63.31 -2.45
N VAL A 374 38.67 64.47 -2.84
CA VAL A 374 38.81 64.87 -4.25
C VAL A 374 39.70 63.88 -5.01
N ARG A 375 40.83 63.46 -4.43
CA ARG A 375 41.71 62.47 -5.06
C ARG A 375 41.00 61.14 -5.30
N SER A 376 40.25 60.65 -4.31
CA SER A 376 39.49 59.40 -4.47
C SER A 376 38.40 59.52 -5.53
N GLU A 377 37.69 60.64 -5.57
CA GLU A 377 36.64 60.90 -6.58
C GLU A 377 37.24 60.95 -7.99
N VAL A 378 38.35 61.65 -8.18
CA VAL A 378 39.01 61.76 -9.49
C VAL A 378 39.61 60.42 -9.93
N PHE A 379 40.24 59.66 -9.04
CA PHE A 379 40.74 58.32 -9.39
C PHE A 379 39.62 57.37 -9.80
N ASN A 380 38.52 57.36 -9.05
CA ASN A 380 37.37 56.53 -9.39
C ASN A 380 36.75 56.96 -10.72
N ALA A 381 36.56 58.26 -10.93
CA ALA A 381 36.03 58.80 -12.19
C ALA A 381 36.92 58.43 -13.39
N VAL A 382 38.25 58.56 -13.26
CA VAL A 382 39.20 58.17 -14.31
C VAL A 382 39.12 56.68 -14.59
N ASN A 383 39.13 55.83 -13.56
CA ASN A 383 39.11 54.38 -13.74
C ASN A 383 37.76 53.88 -14.29
N GLU A 384 36.64 54.44 -13.85
CA GLU A 384 35.31 54.11 -14.37
C GLU A 384 35.16 54.53 -15.83
N LYS A 385 35.59 55.75 -16.19
CA LYS A 385 35.57 56.22 -17.58
C LYS A 385 36.49 55.37 -18.46
N PHE A 386 37.69 55.02 -17.99
CA PHE A 386 38.62 54.16 -18.71
C PHE A 386 38.05 52.76 -18.97
N LYS A 387 37.41 52.14 -17.98
CA LYS A 387 36.76 50.83 -18.11
C LYS A 387 35.59 50.81 -19.11
N LEU A 388 34.95 51.96 -19.31
CA LEU A 388 33.85 52.09 -20.27
C LEU A 388 34.32 52.34 -21.70
N ILE A 389 35.52 52.93 -21.87
CA ILE A 389 36.11 53.27 -23.17
C ILE A 389 37.07 52.18 -23.66
N SER A 390 37.65 51.41 -22.74
CA SER A 390 38.59 50.33 -23.05
C SER A 390 37.96 48.95 -22.79
N ASP A 391 38.40 47.94 -23.52
CA ASP A 391 38.00 46.53 -23.31
C ASP A 391 38.65 45.89 -22.06
N TRP A 392 39.27 46.70 -21.19
CA TRP A 392 40.01 46.25 -20.02
C TRP A 392 39.19 46.41 -18.74
N ASP A 393 39.12 45.33 -17.95
CA ASP A 393 38.35 45.30 -16.69
C ASP A 393 39.12 45.93 -15.50
N GLU A 394 40.40 46.23 -15.69
CA GLU A 394 41.34 46.69 -14.67
C GLU A 394 41.50 48.23 -14.60
N PRO A 395 41.80 48.81 -13.42
CA PRO A 395 41.92 50.25 -13.26
C PRO A 395 43.18 50.82 -13.94
N LEU A 396 43.05 52.00 -14.54
CA LEU A 396 44.13 52.72 -15.21
C LEU A 396 45.20 53.23 -14.22
N VAL A 397 44.75 53.80 -13.09
CA VAL A 397 45.64 54.34 -12.05
C VAL A 397 45.90 53.28 -10.99
N GLN A 398 47.15 52.84 -10.87
CA GLN A 398 47.58 51.85 -9.90
C GLN A 398 48.35 52.48 -8.74
N SER A 399 48.10 52.02 -7.51
CA SER A 399 48.89 52.39 -6.34
C SER A 399 49.94 51.33 -6.02
N ILE A 400 51.18 51.75 -5.80
CA ILE A 400 52.28 50.92 -5.28
C ILE A 400 52.85 51.52 -3.98
N ARG A 401 53.55 50.72 -3.19
CA ARG A 401 54.27 51.24 -2.01
C ARG A 401 55.56 51.92 -2.47
N SER A 402 55.88 53.09 -1.91
CA SER A 402 57.15 53.76 -2.20
C SER A 402 58.33 52.86 -1.83
N GLU A 403 59.33 52.80 -2.70
CA GLU A 403 60.58 52.08 -2.42
C GLU A 403 61.41 52.77 -1.35
N SER A 404 61.31 54.10 -1.25
CA SER A 404 62.05 54.93 -0.28
C SER A 404 61.48 54.86 1.14
N ASP A 405 60.14 54.81 1.28
CA ASP A 405 59.46 54.60 2.56
C ASP A 405 58.13 53.86 2.34
N LYS A 406 58.09 52.59 2.73
CA LYS A 406 56.95 51.68 2.54
C LYS A 406 55.65 52.14 3.25
N ARG A 407 55.70 53.17 4.11
CA ARG A 407 54.50 53.76 4.72
C ARG A 407 53.70 54.61 3.73
N TYR A 408 54.32 55.12 2.68
CA TYR A 408 53.68 55.96 1.68
C TYR A 408 53.30 55.18 0.41
N PHE A 409 52.24 55.65 -0.25
CA PHE A 409 51.81 55.14 -1.55
C PHE A 409 52.24 56.11 -2.65
N GLU A 410 52.64 55.53 -3.77
CA GLU A 410 52.94 56.21 -5.01
C GLU A 410 52.06 55.64 -6.12
N TYR A 411 51.83 56.42 -7.18
CA TYR A 411 50.87 56.10 -8.23
C TYR A 411 51.53 56.10 -9.61
N MET A 412 51.10 55.18 -10.46
CA MET A 412 51.58 55.04 -11.84
C MET A 412 50.47 54.51 -12.75
N ILE A 413 50.65 54.68 -14.07
CA ILE A 413 49.90 53.95 -15.10
C ILE A 413 50.68 52.68 -15.41
N ARG A 414 49.97 51.57 -15.57
CA ARG A 414 50.59 50.28 -15.86
C ARG A 414 51.21 50.27 -17.25
N LYS A 415 52.39 49.64 -17.40
CA LYS A 415 53.20 49.68 -18.63
C LYS A 415 52.50 49.11 -19.87
N ASP A 416 51.69 48.08 -19.69
CA ASP A 416 50.83 47.45 -20.69
C ASP A 416 49.65 48.33 -21.13
N MET A 417 49.29 49.35 -20.34
CA MET A 417 48.16 50.26 -20.59
C MET A 417 48.61 51.65 -21.10
N ILE A 418 49.91 51.87 -21.31
CA ILE A 418 50.46 53.17 -21.75
C ILE A 418 49.88 53.57 -23.11
N LYS A 419 49.76 52.65 -24.07
CA LYS A 419 49.25 52.94 -25.42
C LYS A 419 47.76 53.28 -25.40
N GLU A 420 47.01 52.64 -24.52
CA GLU A 420 45.58 52.85 -24.31
C GLU A 420 45.34 54.19 -23.59
N ALA A 421 46.19 54.54 -22.62
CA ALA A 421 46.17 55.83 -21.96
C ALA A 421 46.49 57.00 -22.92
N GLU A 422 47.43 56.82 -23.85
CA GLU A 422 47.74 57.80 -24.90
C GLU A 422 46.54 58.07 -25.82
N LYS A 423 45.82 57.01 -26.24
CA LYS A 423 44.61 57.13 -27.07
C LYS A 423 43.51 57.93 -26.36
N VAL A 424 43.38 57.74 -25.05
CA VAL A 424 42.40 58.45 -24.20
C VAL A 424 42.68 59.96 -24.08
N LEU A 425 43.95 60.38 -24.16
CA LEU A 425 44.31 61.80 -24.15
C LEU A 425 44.10 62.48 -25.52
N GLN A 426 44.12 61.71 -26.61
CA GLN A 426 43.94 62.20 -27.98
C GLN A 426 42.46 62.28 -28.41
N SER A 427 41.55 61.64 -27.66
CA SER A 427 40.09 61.80 -27.76
C SER A 427 39.56 62.99 -26.97
#